data_AF-A0A9J7BY81-F1
#
_entry.id   AF-A0A9J7BY81-F1
#
_cell.length_a   1.000
_cell.length_b   1.000
_cell.length_c   1.000
_cell.angle_alpha   90.00
_cell.angle_beta   90.00
_cell.angle_gamma   90.00
#
_symmetry.space_group_name_H-M   'P 1'
#
loop_
_entity.id
_entity.type
_entity.pdbx_description
1 polymer ?
#
loop_
_entity_poly.entity_id
_entity_poly.type
_entity_poly.pdbx_seq_one_letter_code
_entity_poly.pdbx_strand_id
1 'polypeptide(L)'
;MEASNAAYANVGFVMLLFFGIHTGVSLPFLPHEFLAFLAACGLYLANRNRVTVRVLIWFVATFVAMSAVGLLAGQSAGVSFGTELRAIANFIYDIFTGLSVYYGLLRLGRDRVRKLFWAVLLVLVIGSVLEVVGIVKPLSDGFRQAVLTQGIYDLNDRDVAMYGALRPKFFASEPANLGVSISVSFYLWFAAMHRPRRKHYLAAFILLAVALYFVRSPVVVFGAIAYALTVCITRPWKGRWKRYLSSFIPRVYAVVAFLIPGVLLGLTNVSGAPAYLTSHSMFSREIAPYYMAVQSVQSHPFFGIGLQNDDQLTNIALGVYTMPGQEDKFSYENLEGFGQNSCNAFWFTFISFGIVGSIILGIMVARLLKLLRVRVSFISLCCVACLTYWMTFGRVNSPVAWFTFFVVAAACQLRMSNDMLNSGLRAG
;
A
#
# COMPACT_ATOMS: atom_id res chain seq x y z
N MET A 1 35.46 -0.99 -9.50
CA MET A 1 35.18 -1.56 -8.17
C MET A 1 34.02 -0.81 -7.46
N GLU A 2 34.01 0.52 -7.44
CA GLU A 2 32.97 1.35 -6.80
C GLU A 2 31.53 1.09 -7.28
N ALA A 3 31.33 0.89 -8.59
CA ALA A 3 30.01 0.62 -9.17
C ALA A 3 29.41 -0.72 -8.69
N SER A 4 30.26 -1.69 -8.33
CA SER A 4 29.86 -2.99 -7.81
C SER A 4 29.42 -2.87 -6.34
N ASN A 5 30.22 -2.19 -5.51
CA ASN A 5 29.91 -1.99 -4.09
C ASN A 5 28.62 -1.18 -3.88
N ALA A 6 28.40 -0.14 -4.69
CA ALA A 6 27.17 0.64 -4.65
C ALA A 6 25.92 -0.18 -5.05
N ALA A 7 26.09 -1.18 -5.92
CA ALA A 7 24.99 -2.06 -6.29
C ALA A 7 24.60 -3.04 -5.17
N TYR A 8 25.58 -3.61 -4.46
CA TYR A 8 25.33 -4.50 -3.32
C TYR A 8 24.72 -3.75 -2.14
N ALA A 9 25.19 -2.53 -1.84
CA ALA A 9 24.60 -1.68 -0.82
C ALA A 9 23.11 -1.40 -1.10
N ASN A 10 22.74 -1.15 -2.36
CA ASN A 10 21.33 -0.97 -2.73
C ASN A 10 20.48 -2.23 -2.52
N VAL A 11 21.02 -3.44 -2.73
CA VAL A 11 20.28 -4.69 -2.44
C VAL A 11 20.00 -4.76 -0.94
N GLY A 12 21.03 -4.53 -0.12
CA GLY A 12 20.91 -4.55 1.33
C GLY A 12 19.87 -3.56 1.83
N PHE A 13 19.92 -2.30 1.39
CA PHE A 13 18.95 -1.31 1.82
C PHE A 13 17.53 -1.53 1.27
N VAL A 14 17.35 -2.02 0.03
CA VAL A 14 16.01 -2.39 -0.46
C VAL A 14 15.43 -3.52 0.38
N MET A 15 16.24 -4.52 0.74
CA MET A 15 15.81 -5.62 1.60
C MET A 15 15.47 -5.16 3.01
N LEU A 16 16.31 -4.30 3.59
CA LEU A 16 16.07 -3.74 4.92
C LEU A 16 14.80 -2.89 4.95
N LEU A 17 14.57 -2.09 3.90
CA LEU A 17 13.36 -1.30 3.76
C LEU A 17 12.14 -2.21 3.68
N PHE A 18 12.17 -3.22 2.78
CA PHE A 18 11.08 -4.17 2.65
C PHE A 18 10.80 -4.93 3.96
N PHE A 19 11.86 -5.34 4.67
CA PHE A 19 11.73 -6.00 5.97
C PHE A 19 11.12 -5.06 7.01
N GLY A 20 11.53 -3.79 7.05
CA GLY A 20 10.92 -2.78 7.93
C GLY A 20 9.42 -2.59 7.67
N ILE A 21 9.01 -2.49 6.40
CA ILE A 21 7.60 -2.42 6.00
C ILE A 21 6.84 -3.72 6.36
N HIS A 22 7.45 -4.88 6.13
CA HIS A 22 6.84 -6.18 6.36
C HIS A 22 6.57 -6.47 7.84
N THR A 23 7.57 -6.17 8.67
CA THR A 23 7.54 -6.47 10.10
C THR A 23 6.81 -5.39 10.90
N GLY A 24 6.78 -4.15 10.40
CA GLY A 24 6.18 -3.03 11.11
C GLY A 24 7.01 -2.55 12.31
N VAL A 25 8.29 -2.90 12.36
CA VAL A 25 9.17 -2.59 13.52
C VAL A 25 9.19 -1.09 13.79
N SER A 26 8.60 -0.72 14.93
CA SER A 26 8.65 0.62 15.52
C SER A 26 9.45 0.58 16.82
N LEU A 27 10.04 1.70 17.22
CA LEU A 27 10.61 1.88 18.54
C LEU A 27 9.70 2.85 19.32
N PRO A 28 9.52 2.69 20.65
CA PRO A 28 8.56 3.48 21.44
C PRO A 28 8.69 5.01 21.32
N PHE A 29 9.89 5.49 20.96
CA PHE A 29 10.21 6.91 20.83
C PHE A 29 10.49 7.36 19.38
N LEU A 30 10.32 6.48 18.41
CA LEU A 30 10.59 6.75 17.00
C LEU A 30 9.33 6.56 16.16
N PRO A 31 9.26 7.18 14.97
CA PRO A 31 8.13 7.01 14.07
C PRO A 31 7.89 5.53 13.74
N HIS A 32 6.65 5.18 13.41
CA HIS A 32 6.31 3.85 12.93
C HIS A 32 7.21 3.43 11.75
N GLU A 33 7.56 2.13 11.71
CA GLU A 33 8.42 1.55 10.67
C GLU A 33 9.81 2.20 10.58
N PHE A 34 10.39 2.61 11.71
CA PHE A 34 11.70 3.28 11.79
C PHE A 34 12.81 2.56 11.00
N LEU A 35 12.81 1.22 10.99
CA LEU A 35 13.76 0.44 10.21
C LEU A 35 13.65 0.70 8.70
N ALA A 36 12.43 0.88 8.19
CA ALA A 36 12.20 1.23 6.80
C ALA A 36 12.77 2.61 6.46
N PHE A 37 12.68 3.56 7.40
CA PHE A 37 13.26 4.88 7.22
C PHE A 37 14.79 4.89 7.26
N LEU A 38 15.42 4.16 8.19
CA LEU A 38 16.88 4.02 8.19
C LEU A 38 17.37 3.46 6.85
N ALA A 39 16.67 2.46 6.33
CA ALA A 39 16.95 1.90 5.01
C ALA A 39 16.70 2.91 3.88
N ALA A 40 15.65 3.74 3.97
CA ALA A 40 15.37 4.81 3.02
C ALA A 40 16.49 5.87 3.00
N CYS A 41 17.01 6.28 4.15
CA CYS A 41 18.19 7.15 4.26
C CYS A 41 19.41 6.52 3.58
N GLY A 42 19.66 5.21 3.80
CA GLY A 42 20.71 4.47 3.12
C GLY A 42 20.55 4.45 1.59
N LEU A 43 19.32 4.23 1.09
CA LEU A 43 19.00 4.29 -0.34
C LEU A 43 19.17 5.69 -0.91
N TYR A 44 18.76 6.72 -0.18
CA TYR A 44 18.95 8.11 -0.57
C TYR A 44 20.43 8.42 -0.74
N LEU A 45 21.26 8.12 0.27
CA LEU A 45 22.70 8.35 0.22
C LEU A 45 23.36 7.57 -0.93
N ALA A 46 22.98 6.30 -1.13
CA ALA A 46 23.47 5.46 -2.23
C ALA A 46 23.04 5.97 -3.62
N ASN A 47 21.99 6.79 -3.70
CA ASN A 47 21.45 7.33 -4.94
C ASN A 47 21.44 8.87 -4.99
N ARG A 48 22.24 9.55 -4.16
CA ARG A 48 22.21 11.02 -4.01
C ARG A 48 22.34 11.77 -5.34
N ASN A 49 23.16 11.25 -6.26
CA ASN A 49 23.40 11.86 -7.57
C ASN A 49 22.17 11.80 -8.51
N ARG A 50 21.15 11.00 -8.18
CA ARG A 50 19.88 10.92 -8.92
C ARG A 50 18.79 11.81 -8.34
N VAL A 51 18.98 12.33 -7.12
CA VAL A 51 18.05 13.26 -6.49
C VAL A 51 18.42 14.66 -6.94
N THR A 52 17.56 15.27 -7.74
CA THR A 52 17.78 16.65 -8.21
C THR A 52 17.35 17.65 -7.15
N VAL A 53 17.94 18.84 -7.14
CA VAL A 53 17.50 19.96 -6.28
C VAL A 53 16.01 20.25 -6.45
N ARG A 54 15.45 20.04 -7.65
CA ARG A 54 14.00 20.20 -7.91
C ARG A 54 13.14 19.24 -7.09
N VAL A 55 13.62 18.03 -6.81
CA VAL A 55 12.93 17.06 -5.94
C VAL A 55 12.98 17.51 -4.48
N LEU A 56 14.10 18.09 -4.03
CA LEU A 56 14.20 18.67 -2.69
C LEU A 56 13.26 19.87 -2.51
N ILE A 57 13.22 20.79 -3.49
CA ILE A 57 12.27 21.90 -3.52
C ILE A 57 10.83 21.37 -3.50
N TRP A 58 10.56 20.28 -4.22
CA TRP A 58 9.23 19.65 -4.20
C TRP A 58 8.83 19.16 -2.81
N PHE A 59 9.75 18.56 -2.04
CA PHE A 59 9.46 18.16 -0.66
C PHE A 59 9.12 19.37 0.22
N VAL A 60 9.89 20.45 0.14
CA VAL A 60 9.63 21.69 0.88
C VAL A 60 8.28 22.28 0.47
N ALA A 61 8.01 22.39 -0.83
CA ALA A 61 6.75 22.92 -1.34
C ALA A 61 5.54 22.06 -0.92
N THR A 62 5.70 20.73 -0.92
CA THR A 62 4.65 19.80 -0.46
C THR A 62 4.43 19.93 1.04
N PHE A 63 5.49 20.00 1.84
CA PHE A 63 5.40 20.23 3.28
C PHE A 63 4.64 21.52 3.60
N VAL A 64 5.00 22.63 2.94
CA VAL A 64 4.33 23.94 3.12
C VAL A 64 2.87 23.87 2.69
N ALA A 65 2.59 23.30 1.51
CA ALA A 65 1.22 23.18 1.00
C ALA A 65 0.34 22.33 1.92
N MET A 66 0.85 21.19 2.38
CA MET A 66 0.13 20.31 3.30
C MET A 66 0.01 20.91 4.70
N SER A 67 0.99 21.70 5.16
CA SER A 67 0.89 22.47 6.41
C SER A 67 -0.22 23.50 6.36
N ALA A 68 -0.40 24.17 5.21
CA ALA A 68 -1.54 25.06 5.01
C ALA A 68 -2.87 24.30 5.03
N VAL A 69 -2.95 23.13 4.38
CA VAL A 69 -4.15 22.27 4.43
C VAL A 69 -4.44 21.82 5.86
N GLY A 70 -3.43 21.34 6.60
CA GLY A 70 -3.60 20.88 7.99
C GLY A 70 -3.94 22.00 8.96
N LEU A 71 -3.42 23.22 8.75
CA LEU A 71 -3.84 24.40 9.51
C LEU A 71 -5.33 24.67 9.35
N LEU A 72 -5.83 24.62 8.11
CA LEU A 72 -7.23 24.86 7.81
C LEU A 72 -8.13 23.73 8.34
N ALA A 73 -7.67 22.47 8.22
CA ALA A 73 -8.34 21.32 8.80
C ALA A 73 -8.41 21.41 10.33
N GLY A 74 -7.28 21.72 10.98
CA GLY A 74 -7.17 21.84 12.44
C GLY A 74 -8.04 22.94 13.03
N GLN A 75 -8.20 24.08 12.32
CA GLN A 75 -9.14 25.13 12.73
C GLN A 75 -10.59 24.66 12.71
N SER A 76 -11.00 23.90 11.69
CA SER A 76 -12.36 23.35 11.64
C SER A 76 -12.59 22.21 12.62
N ALA A 77 -11.53 21.47 12.96
CA ALA A 77 -11.62 20.19 13.67
C ALA A 77 -11.18 20.26 15.14
N GLY A 78 -10.73 21.42 15.63
CA GLY A 78 -10.33 21.64 17.02
C GLY A 78 -8.95 21.08 17.40
N VAL A 79 -8.10 20.76 16.42
CA VAL A 79 -6.76 20.18 16.67
C VAL A 79 -5.71 21.27 16.81
N SER A 80 -4.79 21.08 17.76
CA SER A 80 -3.66 22.01 17.91
C SER A 80 -2.76 22.01 16.66
N PHE A 81 -2.28 23.18 16.26
CA PHE A 81 -1.36 23.30 15.12
C PHE A 81 -0.09 22.45 15.30
N GLY A 82 0.42 22.35 16.52
CA GLY A 82 1.62 21.56 16.81
C GLY A 82 1.43 20.07 16.53
N THR A 83 0.24 19.53 16.80
CA THR A 83 -0.13 18.15 16.49
C THR A 83 -0.18 17.93 14.98
N GLU A 84 -0.89 18.79 14.24
CA GLU A 84 -0.99 18.68 12.78
C GLU A 84 0.37 18.85 12.09
N LEU A 85 1.22 19.76 12.56
CA LEU A 85 2.56 19.95 12.01
C LEU A 85 3.43 18.68 12.15
N ARG A 86 3.34 17.99 13.31
CA ARG A 86 4.01 16.69 13.52
C ARG A 86 3.44 15.63 12.60
N ALA A 87 2.11 15.58 12.44
CA ALA A 87 1.45 14.65 11.55
C ALA A 87 1.90 14.83 10.09
N ILE A 88 2.06 16.08 9.65
CA ILE A 88 2.52 16.40 8.30
C ILE A 88 4.01 16.11 8.12
N ALA A 89 4.84 16.33 9.14
CA ALA A 89 6.22 15.90 9.12
C ALA A 89 6.34 14.37 8.93
N ASN A 90 5.53 13.60 9.67
CA ASN A 90 5.44 12.15 9.50
C ASN A 90 4.94 11.76 8.10
N PHE A 91 3.94 12.45 7.58
CA PHE A 91 3.44 12.24 6.22
C PHE A 91 4.52 12.47 5.14
N ILE A 92 5.33 13.53 5.28
CA ILE A 92 6.47 13.76 4.38
C ILE A 92 7.54 12.66 4.53
N TYR A 93 7.77 12.19 5.75
CA TYR A 93 8.64 11.05 6.03
C TYR A 93 8.14 9.77 5.32
N ASP A 94 6.83 9.52 5.27
CA ASP A 94 6.27 8.35 4.59
C ASP A 94 6.50 8.41 3.08
N ILE A 95 6.24 9.60 2.48
CA ILE A 95 6.52 9.85 1.06
C ILE A 95 8.00 9.65 0.75
N PHE A 96 8.89 10.16 1.61
CA PHE A 96 10.34 10.01 1.44
C PHE A 96 10.77 8.53 1.47
N THR A 97 10.21 7.75 2.41
CA THR A 97 10.45 6.31 2.51
C THR A 97 10.03 5.58 1.24
N GLY A 98 8.82 5.87 0.74
CA GLY A 98 8.35 5.34 -0.53
C GLY A 98 9.21 5.77 -1.72
N LEU A 99 9.57 7.05 -1.84
CA LEU A 99 10.38 7.55 -2.95
C LEU A 99 11.78 6.91 -2.99
N SER A 100 12.35 6.62 -1.82
CA SER A 100 13.67 6.00 -1.71
C SER A 100 13.68 4.59 -2.32
N VAL A 101 12.61 3.80 -2.14
CA VAL A 101 12.51 2.48 -2.81
C VAL A 101 12.45 2.61 -4.32
N TYR A 102 11.79 3.65 -4.86
CA TYR A 102 11.74 3.89 -6.30
C TYR A 102 13.15 4.05 -6.88
N TYR A 103 14.00 4.88 -6.27
CA TYR A 103 15.38 5.03 -6.70
C TYR A 103 16.19 3.74 -6.55
N GLY A 104 16.02 3.02 -5.44
CA GLY A 104 16.67 1.74 -5.17
C GLY A 104 16.35 0.69 -6.25
N LEU A 105 15.07 0.49 -6.56
CA LEU A 105 14.62 -0.47 -7.57
C LEU A 105 15.12 -0.12 -8.98
N LEU A 106 15.07 1.17 -9.35
CA LEU A 106 15.61 1.63 -10.63
C LEU A 106 17.13 1.46 -10.73
N ARG A 107 17.86 1.52 -9.61
CA ARG A 107 19.31 1.32 -9.57
C ARG A 107 19.71 -0.15 -9.61
N LEU A 108 18.95 -1.02 -8.94
CA LEU A 108 19.13 -2.48 -9.02
C LEU A 108 18.91 -2.99 -10.44
N GLY A 109 17.95 -2.39 -11.14
CA GLY A 109 17.57 -2.81 -12.48
C GLY A 109 16.75 -4.09 -12.46
N ARG A 110 16.11 -4.35 -13.59
CA ARG A 110 15.06 -5.35 -13.74
C ARG A 110 15.47 -6.75 -13.27
N ASP A 111 16.61 -7.25 -13.73
CA ASP A 111 16.97 -8.66 -13.52
C ASP A 111 17.33 -8.94 -12.05
N ARG A 112 17.92 -7.96 -11.35
CA ARG A 112 18.19 -8.05 -9.91
C ARG A 112 16.90 -7.94 -9.11
N VAL A 113 16.02 -6.99 -9.44
CA VAL A 113 14.68 -6.87 -8.81
C VAL A 113 13.91 -8.19 -8.96
N ARG A 114 13.87 -8.77 -10.16
CA ARG A 114 13.21 -10.06 -10.40
C ARG A 114 13.79 -11.18 -9.52
N LYS A 115 15.11 -11.33 -9.47
CA LYS A 115 15.76 -12.39 -8.68
C LYS A 115 15.55 -12.18 -7.18
N LEU A 116 15.67 -10.93 -6.72
CA LEU A 116 15.51 -10.55 -5.32
C LEU A 116 14.09 -10.86 -4.84
N PHE A 117 13.07 -10.31 -5.50
CA PHE A 117 11.69 -10.50 -5.08
C PHE A 117 11.12 -11.90 -5.38
N TRP A 118 11.75 -12.67 -6.27
CA TRP A 118 11.53 -14.12 -6.34
C TRP A 118 11.98 -14.81 -5.05
N ALA A 119 13.20 -14.54 -4.60
CA ALA A 119 13.73 -15.13 -3.38
C ALA A 119 12.91 -14.71 -2.15
N VAL A 120 12.56 -13.41 -2.04
CA VAL A 120 11.68 -12.91 -0.98
C VAL A 120 10.33 -13.62 -1.00
N LEU A 121 9.69 -13.73 -2.16
CA LEU A 121 8.41 -14.42 -2.29
C LEU A 121 8.50 -15.87 -1.82
N LEU A 122 9.55 -16.60 -2.22
CA LEU A 122 9.75 -17.98 -1.76
C LEU A 122 9.95 -18.05 -0.25
N VAL A 123 10.76 -17.15 0.33
CA VAL A 123 11.00 -17.10 1.78
C VAL A 123 9.70 -16.85 2.54
N LEU A 124 8.87 -15.90 2.10
CA LEU A 124 7.60 -15.59 2.76
C LEU A 124 6.59 -16.75 2.65
N VAL A 125 6.44 -17.33 1.46
CA VAL A 125 5.50 -18.45 1.24
C VAL A 125 5.96 -19.69 2.01
N ILE A 126 7.22 -20.10 1.88
CA ILE A 126 7.76 -21.25 2.61
C ILE A 126 7.74 -20.99 4.12
N GLY A 127 8.14 -19.80 4.56
CA GLY A 127 8.08 -19.40 5.97
C GLY A 127 6.67 -19.50 6.54
N SER A 128 5.65 -19.03 5.81
CA SER A 128 4.25 -19.17 6.21
C SER A 128 3.79 -20.62 6.35
N VAL A 129 4.22 -21.50 5.44
CA VAL A 129 3.90 -22.94 5.49
C VAL A 129 4.57 -23.57 6.71
N LEU A 130 5.86 -23.30 6.90
CA LEU A 130 6.62 -23.82 8.04
C LEU A 130 6.09 -23.32 9.38
N GLU A 131 5.53 -22.11 9.43
CA GLU A 131 4.93 -21.55 10.64
C GLU A 131 3.61 -22.25 10.97
N VAL A 132 2.77 -22.51 9.96
CA VAL A 132 1.53 -23.28 10.13
C VAL A 132 1.82 -24.71 10.59
N VAL A 133 2.89 -25.34 10.10
CA VAL A 133 3.35 -26.67 10.55
C VAL A 133 4.01 -26.60 11.95
N GLY A 134 4.32 -25.40 12.46
CA GLY A 134 4.88 -25.18 13.79
C GLY A 134 6.41 -25.14 13.87
N ILE A 135 7.11 -25.39 12.76
CA ILE A 135 8.59 -25.48 12.73
C ILE A 135 9.25 -24.13 13.06
N VAL A 136 8.80 -23.05 12.41
CA VAL A 136 9.36 -21.70 12.63
C VAL A 136 8.51 -20.84 13.55
N LYS A 137 7.42 -21.39 14.09
CA LYS A 137 6.48 -20.64 14.95
C LYS A 137 7.15 -20.09 16.22
N PRO A 138 7.96 -20.85 16.98
CA PRO A 138 8.63 -20.32 18.16
C PRO A 138 9.58 -19.15 17.83
N LEU A 139 10.25 -19.23 16.67
CA LEU A 139 11.15 -18.16 16.20
C LEU A 139 10.38 -16.91 15.79
N SER A 140 9.28 -17.09 15.04
CA SER A 140 8.39 -15.99 14.62
C SER A 140 7.77 -15.28 15.82
N ASP A 141 7.20 -16.05 16.76
CA ASP A 141 6.58 -15.51 17.97
C ASP A 141 7.61 -14.86 18.90
N GLY A 142 8.80 -15.46 19.07
CA GLY A 142 9.89 -14.88 19.84
C GLY A 142 10.40 -13.56 19.25
N PHE A 143 10.56 -13.47 17.93
CA PHE A 143 10.90 -12.21 17.26
C PHE A 143 9.82 -11.14 17.47
N ARG A 144 8.54 -11.50 17.26
CA ARG A 144 7.41 -10.59 17.44
C ARG A 144 7.35 -10.03 18.86
N GLN A 145 7.48 -10.89 19.87
CA GLN A 145 7.48 -10.49 21.28
C GLN A 145 8.69 -9.62 21.65
N ALA A 146 9.87 -9.87 21.05
CA ALA A 146 11.09 -9.13 21.37
C ALA A 146 11.15 -7.75 20.69
N VAL A 147 10.59 -7.61 19.49
CA VAL A 147 10.82 -6.43 18.64
C VAL A 147 9.57 -5.56 18.48
N LEU A 148 8.37 -6.13 18.50
CA LEU A 148 7.14 -5.37 18.31
C LEU A 148 6.63 -4.87 19.67
N THR A 149 6.74 -3.56 19.91
CA THR A 149 6.29 -2.96 21.17
C THR A 149 4.82 -2.58 21.19
N GLN A 150 4.16 -2.53 20.02
CA GLN A 150 2.75 -2.18 19.85
C GLN A 150 2.16 -2.98 18.68
N GLY A 151 0.82 -3.15 18.67
CA GLY A 151 0.11 -3.72 17.52
C GLY A 151 0.32 -5.22 17.28
N ILE A 152 0.69 -5.99 18.31
CA ILE A 152 0.75 -7.45 18.20
C ILE A 152 -0.69 -7.98 18.10
N TYR A 153 -1.04 -8.53 16.94
CA TYR A 153 -2.35 -9.16 16.75
C TYR A 153 -2.46 -10.45 17.57
N ASP A 154 -3.37 -10.46 18.56
CA ASP A 154 -3.64 -11.60 19.44
C ASP A 154 -5.08 -12.14 19.35
N LEU A 155 -5.76 -11.90 18.22
CA LEU A 155 -7.12 -12.40 17.99
C LEU A 155 -7.11 -13.80 17.36
N ASN A 156 -6.47 -14.75 18.04
CA ASN A 156 -6.36 -16.14 17.56
C ASN A 156 -7.73 -16.82 17.48
N ASP A 157 -8.63 -16.56 18.43
CA ASP A 157 -9.99 -17.11 18.45
C ASP A 157 -10.82 -16.62 17.26
N ARG A 158 -10.66 -15.35 16.89
CA ARG A 158 -11.27 -14.78 15.68
C ARG A 158 -10.80 -15.51 14.43
N ASP A 159 -9.50 -15.81 14.34
CA ASP A 159 -8.96 -16.49 13.16
C ASP A 159 -9.53 -17.91 13.02
N VAL A 160 -9.66 -18.65 14.13
CA VAL A 160 -10.29 -19.98 14.12
C VAL A 160 -11.78 -19.86 13.78
N ALA A 161 -12.51 -18.91 14.36
CA ALA A 161 -13.93 -18.73 14.10
C ALA A 161 -14.23 -18.32 12.63
N MET A 162 -13.43 -17.42 12.05
CA MET A 162 -13.69 -16.89 10.70
C MET A 162 -13.06 -17.72 9.58
N TYR A 163 -11.91 -18.35 9.83
CA TYR A 163 -11.11 -19.01 8.80
C TYR A 163 -10.86 -20.51 9.08
N GLY A 164 -11.38 -21.03 10.18
CA GLY A 164 -11.27 -22.44 10.57
C GLY A 164 -9.90 -22.84 11.10
N ALA A 165 -8.92 -21.93 11.15
CA ALA A 165 -7.60 -22.19 11.71
C ALA A 165 -6.77 -20.91 11.86
N LEU A 166 -5.75 -20.97 12.70
CA LEU A 166 -4.78 -19.90 12.91
C LEU A 166 -4.10 -19.49 11.60
N ARG A 167 -3.91 -18.18 11.44
CA ARG A 167 -3.24 -17.60 10.27
C ARG A 167 -1.77 -17.33 10.59
N PRO A 168 -0.83 -17.68 9.68
CA PRO A 168 0.58 -17.39 9.89
C PRO A 168 0.83 -15.89 9.95
N LYS A 169 1.82 -15.51 10.77
CA LYS A 169 2.25 -14.14 11.03
C LYS A 169 3.77 -14.02 10.84
N PHE A 170 4.36 -14.84 9.97
CA PHE A 170 5.80 -15.03 9.80
C PHE A 170 6.58 -13.71 9.85
N PHE A 171 7.14 -13.40 11.03
CA PHE A 171 7.80 -12.14 11.40
C PHE A 171 6.99 -10.83 11.25
N ALA A 172 5.72 -10.90 10.87
CA ALA A 172 4.80 -9.77 10.77
C ALA A 172 4.00 -9.54 12.07
N SER A 173 3.59 -8.30 12.29
CA SER A 173 2.68 -7.94 13.39
C SER A 173 1.30 -8.61 13.26
N GLU A 174 0.80 -8.73 12.04
CA GLU A 174 -0.51 -9.31 11.71
C GLU A 174 -0.50 -10.12 10.40
N PRO A 175 -1.47 -11.06 10.21
CA PRO A 175 -1.58 -11.85 8.99
C PRO A 175 -1.81 -11.04 7.71
N ALA A 176 -2.42 -9.85 7.82
CA ALA A 176 -2.68 -8.98 6.68
C ALA A 176 -1.37 -8.43 6.10
N ASN A 177 -0.44 -7.97 6.95
CA ASN A 177 0.89 -7.49 6.56
C ASN A 177 1.70 -8.56 5.81
N LEU A 178 1.67 -9.82 6.27
CA LEU A 178 2.27 -10.94 5.52
C LEU A 178 1.66 -11.08 4.12
N GLY A 179 0.32 -10.99 4.01
CA GLY A 179 -0.39 -11.01 2.73
C GLY A 179 0.01 -9.87 1.79
N VAL A 180 0.16 -8.64 2.31
CA VAL A 180 0.65 -7.48 1.57
C VAL A 180 2.06 -7.71 1.05
N SER A 181 2.98 -8.17 1.91
CA SER A 181 4.37 -8.45 1.54
C SER A 181 4.50 -9.52 0.45
N ILE A 182 3.69 -10.58 0.54
CA ILE A 182 3.60 -11.60 -0.52
C ILE A 182 3.05 -11.00 -1.81
N SER A 183 1.98 -10.21 -1.73
CA SER A 183 1.36 -9.55 -2.88
C SER A 183 2.35 -8.63 -3.62
N VAL A 184 3.07 -7.78 -2.88
CA VAL A 184 4.06 -6.86 -3.45
C VAL A 184 5.26 -7.62 -4.02
N SER A 185 5.75 -8.66 -3.33
CA SER A 185 6.86 -9.48 -3.82
C SER A 185 6.49 -10.22 -5.11
N PHE A 186 5.28 -10.79 -5.16
CA PHE A 186 4.72 -11.40 -6.36
C PHE A 186 4.64 -10.39 -7.50
N TYR A 187 4.07 -9.20 -7.23
CA TYR A 187 3.96 -8.13 -8.20
C TYR A 187 5.33 -7.72 -8.77
N LEU A 188 6.32 -7.45 -7.91
CA LEU A 188 7.66 -7.02 -8.34
C LEU A 188 8.40 -8.11 -9.11
N TRP A 189 8.33 -9.36 -8.65
CA TRP A 189 8.90 -10.50 -9.35
C TRP A 189 8.37 -10.60 -10.79
N PHE A 190 7.04 -10.53 -10.94
CA PHE A 190 6.39 -10.77 -12.22
C PHE A 190 6.41 -9.53 -13.12
N ALA A 191 6.25 -8.32 -12.57
CA ALA A 191 6.33 -7.05 -13.32
C ALA A 191 7.74 -6.79 -13.87
N ALA A 192 8.77 -7.24 -13.16
CA ALA A 192 10.15 -7.24 -13.64
C ALA A 192 10.42 -8.33 -14.70
N MET A 193 9.47 -9.19 -15.07
CA MET A 193 9.62 -10.08 -16.22
C MET A 193 9.22 -9.39 -17.52
N HIS A 194 10.08 -9.49 -18.53
CA HIS A 194 9.78 -8.97 -19.87
C HIS A 194 8.70 -9.79 -20.58
N ARG A 195 8.90 -11.10 -20.70
CA ARG A 195 7.97 -12.04 -21.34
C ARG A 195 7.90 -13.34 -20.51
N PRO A 196 7.00 -13.43 -19.54
CA PRO A 196 6.80 -14.67 -18.80
C PRO A 196 6.42 -15.81 -19.76
N ARG A 197 7.17 -16.91 -19.69
CA ARG A 197 6.84 -18.19 -20.36
C ARG A 197 5.78 -18.97 -19.56
N ARG A 198 5.13 -19.97 -20.17
CA ARG A 198 4.13 -20.85 -19.51
C ARG A 198 4.55 -21.34 -18.12
N LYS A 199 5.81 -21.78 -17.96
CA LYS A 199 6.35 -22.22 -16.66
C LYS A 199 6.30 -21.17 -15.55
N HIS A 200 6.43 -19.88 -15.89
CA HIS A 200 6.36 -18.80 -14.90
C HIS A 200 4.92 -18.53 -14.49
N TYR A 201 3.97 -18.65 -15.41
CA TYR A 201 2.54 -18.58 -15.09
C TYR A 201 2.12 -19.76 -14.20
N LEU A 202 2.61 -20.96 -14.49
CA LEU A 202 2.38 -22.13 -13.63
C LEU A 202 2.98 -21.93 -12.23
N ALA A 203 4.23 -21.48 -12.13
CA ALA A 203 4.86 -21.17 -10.85
C ALA A 203 4.11 -20.08 -10.09
N ALA A 204 3.67 -19.03 -10.79
CA ALA A 204 2.86 -17.96 -10.21
C ALA A 204 1.53 -18.48 -9.67
N PHE A 205 0.82 -19.31 -10.44
CA PHE A 205 -0.43 -19.93 -10.02
C PHE A 205 -0.26 -20.81 -8.79
N ILE A 206 0.76 -21.68 -8.78
CA ILE A 206 1.07 -22.55 -7.64
C ILE A 206 1.38 -21.71 -6.40
N LEU A 207 2.23 -20.69 -6.52
CA LEU A 207 2.59 -19.84 -5.37
C LEU A 207 1.40 -19.06 -4.83
N LEU A 208 0.54 -18.53 -5.70
CA LEU A 208 -0.68 -17.85 -5.26
C LEU A 208 -1.64 -18.83 -4.58
N ALA A 209 -1.82 -20.04 -5.12
CA ALA A 209 -2.67 -21.05 -4.52
C ALA A 209 -2.16 -21.48 -3.13
N VAL A 210 -0.86 -21.73 -3.00
CA VAL A 210 -0.22 -22.05 -1.71
C VAL A 210 -0.37 -20.88 -0.74
N ALA A 211 -0.03 -19.66 -1.16
CA ALA A 211 -0.16 -18.48 -0.31
C ALA A 211 -1.60 -18.22 0.14
N LEU A 212 -2.59 -18.37 -0.75
CA LEU A 212 -4.00 -18.22 -0.40
C LEU A 212 -4.46 -19.29 0.59
N TYR A 213 -4.04 -20.54 0.41
CA TYR A 213 -4.40 -21.64 1.28
C TYR A 213 -3.81 -21.48 2.69
N PHE A 214 -2.51 -21.17 2.80
CA PHE A 214 -1.83 -21.09 4.10
C PHE A 214 -2.04 -19.73 4.81
N VAL A 215 -1.92 -18.61 4.10
CA VAL A 215 -2.02 -17.26 4.70
C VAL A 215 -3.48 -16.84 4.91
N ARG A 216 -4.40 -17.41 4.13
CA ARG A 216 -5.84 -17.11 4.15
C ARG A 216 -6.13 -15.61 4.05
N SER A 217 -5.37 -14.92 3.20
CA SER A 217 -5.53 -13.49 2.95
C SER A 217 -5.88 -13.23 1.49
N PRO A 218 -7.05 -12.63 1.18
CA PRO A 218 -7.41 -12.28 -0.19
C PRO A 218 -6.46 -11.23 -0.79
N VAL A 219 -5.75 -10.48 0.06
CA VAL A 219 -4.80 -9.43 -0.35
C VAL A 219 -3.70 -9.96 -1.27
N VAL A 220 -3.35 -11.25 -1.14
CA VAL A 220 -2.37 -11.92 -2.00
C VAL A 220 -2.73 -11.81 -3.50
N VAL A 221 -4.01 -11.81 -3.84
CA VAL A 221 -4.50 -11.73 -5.24
C VAL A 221 -4.24 -10.36 -5.85
N PHE A 222 -4.17 -9.30 -5.04
CA PHE A 222 -3.96 -7.94 -5.54
C PHE A 222 -2.64 -7.76 -6.28
N GLY A 223 -1.62 -8.58 -5.98
CA GLY A 223 -0.36 -8.58 -6.71
C GLY A 223 -0.52 -9.03 -8.17
N ALA A 224 -1.40 -10.01 -8.41
CA ALA A 224 -1.74 -10.47 -9.76
C ALA A 224 -2.60 -9.45 -10.52
N ILE A 225 -3.56 -8.82 -9.85
CA ILE A 225 -4.38 -7.75 -10.41
C ILE A 225 -3.50 -6.54 -10.79
N ALA A 226 -2.66 -6.08 -9.86
CA ALA A 226 -1.74 -4.98 -10.09
C ALA A 226 -0.78 -5.27 -11.25
N TYR A 227 -0.30 -6.51 -11.38
CA TYR A 227 0.48 -6.93 -12.53
C TYR A 227 -0.30 -6.83 -13.84
N ALA A 228 -1.53 -7.39 -13.89
CA ALA A 228 -2.35 -7.37 -15.10
C ALA A 228 -2.63 -5.94 -15.58
N LEU A 229 -2.96 -5.04 -14.65
CA LEU A 229 -3.17 -3.61 -14.95
C LEU A 229 -1.86 -2.94 -15.39
N THR A 230 -0.74 -3.25 -14.75
CA THR A 230 0.59 -2.75 -15.16
C THR A 230 0.93 -3.18 -16.59
N VAL A 231 0.61 -4.42 -17.00
CA VAL A 231 0.78 -4.87 -18.39
C VAL A 231 -0.07 -4.05 -19.34
N CYS A 232 -1.31 -3.73 -18.97
CA CYS A 232 -2.20 -2.92 -19.80
C CYS A 232 -1.60 -1.53 -20.06
N ILE A 233 -1.10 -0.86 -19.02
CA ILE A 233 -0.63 0.54 -19.14
C ILE A 233 0.79 0.70 -19.69
N THR A 234 1.63 -0.35 -19.65
CA THR A 234 3.05 -0.26 -20.06
C THR A 234 3.35 -0.88 -21.42
N ARG A 235 2.56 -1.85 -21.88
CA ARG A 235 2.89 -2.61 -23.09
C ARG A 235 2.57 -1.79 -24.35
N PRO A 236 3.46 -1.74 -25.36
CA PRO A 236 3.13 -1.18 -26.66
C PRO A 236 2.22 -2.14 -27.42
N TRP A 237 0.91 -1.90 -27.37
CA TRP A 237 -0.08 -2.73 -28.06
C TRP A 237 -0.11 -2.41 -29.56
N LYS A 238 0.13 -3.43 -30.40
CA LYS A 238 0.00 -3.35 -31.86
C LYS A 238 -1.47 -3.51 -32.26
N GLY A 239 -1.97 -2.62 -33.12
CA GLY A 239 -3.36 -2.59 -33.60
C GLY A 239 -4.26 -1.63 -32.79
N ARG A 240 -5.16 -0.93 -33.49
CA ARG A 240 -6.04 0.10 -32.89
C ARG A 240 -6.86 -0.48 -31.74
N TRP A 241 -7.47 -1.65 -31.94
CA TRP A 241 -8.34 -2.30 -30.96
C TRP A 241 -7.62 -2.62 -29.64
N LYS A 242 -6.42 -3.20 -29.73
CA LYS A 242 -5.63 -3.57 -28.54
C LYS A 242 -5.17 -2.33 -27.75
N ARG A 243 -4.91 -1.21 -28.43
CA ARG A 243 -4.57 0.08 -27.80
C ARG A 243 -5.77 0.71 -27.09
N TYR A 244 -6.96 0.61 -27.69
CA TYR A 244 -8.20 1.02 -27.03
C TYR A 244 -8.43 0.18 -25.78
N LEU A 245 -8.37 -1.14 -25.90
CA LEU A 245 -8.58 -2.06 -24.78
C LEU A 245 -7.58 -1.83 -23.64
N SER A 246 -6.31 -1.61 -23.96
CA SER A 246 -5.28 -1.36 -22.94
C SER A 246 -5.48 -0.07 -22.16
N SER A 247 -6.11 0.94 -22.77
CA SER A 247 -6.45 2.20 -22.11
C SER A 247 -7.79 2.12 -21.38
N PHE A 248 -8.71 1.29 -21.89
CA PHE A 248 -10.06 1.11 -21.38
C PHE A 248 -10.09 0.27 -20.10
N ILE A 249 -9.41 -0.89 -20.08
CA ILE A 249 -9.42 -1.81 -18.92
C ILE A 249 -9.05 -1.12 -17.60
N PRO A 250 -7.95 -0.35 -17.48
CA PRO A 250 -7.58 0.29 -16.22
C PRO A 250 -8.58 1.37 -15.78
N ARG A 251 -9.26 2.02 -16.73
CA ARG A 251 -10.30 3.03 -16.43
C ARG A 251 -11.58 2.37 -15.94
N VAL A 252 -12.03 1.31 -16.61
CA VAL A 252 -13.18 0.52 -16.15
C VAL A 252 -12.91 -0.08 -14.78
N TYR A 253 -11.72 -0.69 -14.59
CA TYR A 253 -11.32 -1.18 -13.27
C TYR A 253 -11.37 -0.07 -12.23
N ALA A 254 -10.88 1.13 -12.55
CA ALA A 254 -10.91 2.24 -11.60
C ALA A 254 -12.33 2.68 -11.22
N VAL A 255 -13.22 2.79 -12.20
CA VAL A 255 -14.63 3.11 -11.97
C VAL A 255 -15.29 2.03 -11.12
N VAL A 256 -15.07 0.76 -11.45
CA VAL A 256 -15.63 -0.38 -10.71
C VAL A 256 -15.08 -0.40 -9.28
N ALA A 257 -13.77 -0.33 -9.08
CA ALA A 257 -13.14 -0.31 -7.76
C ALA A 257 -13.62 0.85 -6.88
N PHE A 258 -13.80 2.04 -7.47
CA PHE A 258 -14.31 3.20 -6.76
C PHE A 258 -15.79 3.06 -6.35
N LEU A 259 -16.63 2.46 -7.20
CA LEU A 259 -18.07 2.32 -6.95
C LEU A 259 -18.42 1.09 -6.09
N ILE A 260 -17.56 0.07 -6.05
CA ILE A 260 -17.81 -1.19 -5.32
C ILE A 260 -18.29 -0.94 -3.89
N PRO A 261 -17.61 -0.15 -3.03
CA PRO A 261 -18.06 0.09 -1.66
C PRO A 261 -19.51 0.59 -1.54
N GLY A 262 -19.89 1.55 -2.39
CA GLY A 262 -21.24 2.11 -2.41
C GLY A 262 -22.29 1.09 -2.87
N VAL A 263 -21.94 0.26 -3.87
CA VAL A 263 -22.81 -0.84 -4.31
C VAL A 263 -22.98 -1.88 -3.21
N LEU A 264 -21.89 -2.27 -2.54
CA LEU A 264 -21.93 -3.22 -1.43
C LEU A 264 -22.79 -2.70 -0.26
N LEU A 265 -22.67 -1.41 0.07
CA LEU A 265 -23.52 -0.76 1.09
C LEU A 265 -25.01 -0.77 0.70
N GLY A 266 -25.32 -0.54 -0.58
CA GLY A 266 -26.70 -0.66 -1.07
C GLY A 266 -27.25 -2.08 -0.91
N LEU A 267 -26.42 -3.08 -1.20
CA LEU A 267 -26.80 -4.50 -1.10
C LEU A 267 -26.96 -4.98 0.34
N THR A 268 -26.27 -4.38 1.33
CA THR A 268 -26.44 -4.77 2.75
C THR A 268 -27.82 -4.40 3.30
N ASN A 269 -28.54 -3.47 2.67
CA ASN A 269 -29.88 -3.04 3.08
C ASN A 269 -31.01 -3.85 2.41
N VAL A 270 -30.69 -4.80 1.53
CA VAL A 270 -31.69 -5.63 0.84
C VAL A 270 -32.02 -6.85 1.70
N SER A 271 -33.30 -7.17 1.83
CA SER A 271 -33.76 -8.38 2.52
C SER A 271 -33.19 -9.64 1.84
N GLY A 272 -32.51 -10.49 2.62
CA GLY A 272 -31.85 -11.69 2.09
C GLY A 272 -30.43 -11.47 1.55
N ALA A 273 -29.75 -10.37 1.92
CA ALA A 273 -28.35 -10.15 1.58
C ALA A 273 -27.47 -11.36 1.98
N PRO A 274 -26.56 -11.82 1.11
CA PRO A 274 -25.65 -12.90 1.44
C PRO A 274 -24.84 -12.67 2.72
N ALA A 275 -24.73 -13.70 3.56
CA ALA A 275 -24.05 -13.61 4.87
C ALA A 275 -22.58 -13.14 4.79
N TYR A 276 -21.90 -13.32 3.65
CA TYR A 276 -20.53 -12.82 3.48
C TYR A 276 -20.48 -11.29 3.32
N LEU A 277 -21.50 -10.67 2.73
CA LEU A 277 -21.62 -9.19 2.63
C LEU A 277 -21.88 -8.57 3.98
N THR A 278 -22.54 -9.32 4.86
CA THR A 278 -22.76 -8.90 6.25
C THR A 278 -21.62 -9.31 7.18
N SER A 279 -20.55 -9.95 6.70
CA SER A 279 -19.41 -10.30 7.55
C SER A 279 -18.66 -9.05 8.04
N HIS A 280 -18.20 -9.09 9.31
CA HIS A 280 -17.45 -7.98 9.91
C HIS A 280 -16.21 -7.59 9.09
N SER A 281 -15.47 -8.57 8.55
CA SER A 281 -14.24 -8.28 7.79
C SER A 281 -14.49 -7.62 6.43
N MET A 282 -15.61 -7.89 5.76
CA MET A 282 -15.94 -7.21 4.50
C MET A 282 -16.42 -5.78 4.78
N PHE A 283 -17.27 -5.62 5.79
CA PHE A 283 -17.74 -4.31 6.21
C PHE A 283 -16.59 -3.40 6.62
N SER A 284 -15.70 -3.87 7.50
CA SER A 284 -14.64 -3.05 8.08
C SER A 284 -13.55 -2.61 7.08
N ARG A 285 -13.37 -3.33 5.98
CA ARG A 285 -12.28 -3.08 5.00
C ARG A 285 -12.74 -2.36 3.74
N GLU A 286 -13.96 -2.62 3.29
CA GLU A 286 -14.45 -2.12 2.01
C GLU A 286 -15.57 -1.08 2.19
N ILE A 287 -16.52 -1.32 3.10
CA ILE A 287 -17.73 -0.48 3.24
C ILE A 287 -17.50 0.68 4.23
N ALA A 288 -17.04 0.38 5.43
CA ALA A 288 -16.86 1.37 6.50
C ALA A 288 -15.91 2.51 6.09
N PRO A 289 -14.73 2.27 5.49
CA PRO A 289 -13.84 3.35 5.09
C PRO A 289 -14.48 4.34 4.10
N TYR A 290 -15.22 3.82 3.11
CA TYR A 290 -15.97 4.65 2.15
C TYR A 290 -17.01 5.50 2.86
N TYR A 291 -17.78 4.88 3.74
CA TYR A 291 -18.87 5.56 4.41
C TYR A 291 -18.39 6.59 5.44
N MET A 292 -17.28 6.30 6.14
CA MET A 292 -16.55 7.27 6.96
C MET A 292 -16.07 8.46 6.11
N ALA A 293 -15.55 8.23 4.90
CA ALA A 293 -15.18 9.31 3.99
C ALA A 293 -16.38 10.15 3.55
N VAL A 294 -17.54 9.54 3.27
CA VAL A 294 -18.76 10.28 2.97
C VAL A 294 -19.18 11.17 4.14
N GLN A 295 -19.23 10.64 5.37
CA GLN A 295 -19.57 11.43 6.56
C GLN A 295 -18.56 12.54 6.86
N SER A 296 -17.27 12.26 6.68
CA SER A 296 -16.20 13.25 6.83
C SER A 296 -16.31 14.36 5.79
N VAL A 297 -16.63 14.06 4.54
CA VAL A 297 -16.82 15.07 3.50
C VAL A 297 -18.10 15.87 3.71
N GLN A 298 -19.16 15.27 4.27
CA GLN A 298 -20.39 15.99 4.61
C GLN A 298 -20.16 17.01 5.75
N SER A 299 -19.34 16.66 6.74
CA SER A 299 -19.04 17.53 7.88
C SER A 299 -17.89 18.52 7.61
N HIS A 300 -16.86 18.08 6.89
CA HIS A 300 -15.62 18.84 6.63
C HIS A 300 -15.21 18.75 5.15
N PRO A 301 -15.98 19.32 4.21
CA PRO A 301 -15.87 19.03 2.77
C PRO A 301 -14.54 19.44 2.14
N PHE A 302 -13.99 20.59 2.56
CA PHE A 302 -12.86 21.20 1.84
C PHE A 302 -11.51 20.63 2.30
N PHE A 303 -11.27 20.60 3.62
CA PHE A 303 -9.96 20.30 4.20
C PHE A 303 -9.94 19.05 5.08
N GLY A 304 -11.08 18.39 5.29
CA GLY A 304 -11.17 17.18 6.11
C GLY A 304 -10.91 17.47 7.59
N ILE A 305 -10.65 16.41 8.35
CA ILE A 305 -10.48 16.47 9.82
C ILE A 305 -9.01 16.53 10.27
N GLY A 306 -8.06 16.49 9.35
CA GLY A 306 -6.62 16.42 9.66
C GLY A 306 -6.07 14.99 9.71
N LEU A 307 -4.75 14.87 9.95
CA LEU A 307 -4.05 13.57 9.95
C LEU A 307 -4.01 12.91 11.33
N GLN A 308 -4.13 13.68 12.41
CA GLN A 308 -3.99 13.21 13.80
C GLN A 308 -5.18 13.58 14.70
N ASN A 309 -6.38 13.80 14.12
CA ASN A 309 -7.59 13.98 14.90
C ASN A 309 -8.26 12.65 15.26
N ASP A 310 -7.65 11.92 16.18
CA ASP A 310 -8.11 10.57 16.54
C ASP A 310 -9.50 10.57 17.21
N ASP A 311 -9.83 11.63 17.96
CA ASP A 311 -11.15 11.77 18.61
C ASP A 311 -12.26 11.90 17.57
N GLN A 312 -12.12 12.83 16.61
CA GLN A 312 -13.12 12.98 15.54
C GLN A 312 -13.17 11.75 14.64
N LEU A 313 -12.02 11.15 14.31
CA LEU A 313 -11.98 9.93 13.50
C LEU A 313 -12.70 8.78 14.21
N THR A 314 -12.52 8.65 15.53
CA THR A 314 -13.21 7.66 16.35
C THR A 314 -14.70 7.93 16.40
N ASN A 315 -15.14 9.19 16.57
CA ASN A 315 -16.56 9.54 16.55
C ASN A 315 -17.23 9.24 15.20
N ILE A 316 -16.56 9.53 14.09
CA ILE A 316 -17.05 9.17 12.75
C ILE A 316 -17.12 7.64 12.63
N ALA A 317 -16.08 6.93 13.05
CA ALA A 317 -16.09 5.47 13.01
C ALA A 317 -17.24 4.89 13.85
N LEU A 318 -17.44 5.36 15.09
CA LEU A 318 -18.55 4.94 15.94
C LEU A 318 -19.89 5.16 15.23
N GLY A 319 -20.13 6.35 14.69
CA GLY A 319 -21.36 6.65 13.96
C GLY A 319 -21.61 5.73 12.75
N VAL A 320 -20.55 5.20 12.12
CA VAL A 320 -20.66 4.23 11.02
C VAL A 320 -20.93 2.81 11.51
N TYR A 321 -20.33 2.38 12.61
CA TYR A 321 -20.45 1.01 13.12
C TYR A 321 -21.68 0.79 14.02
N THR A 322 -22.24 1.84 14.62
CA THR A 322 -23.47 1.77 15.42
C THR A 322 -24.74 2.02 14.61
N MET A 323 -24.66 1.98 13.27
CA MET A 323 -25.85 2.15 12.44
C MET A 323 -26.81 0.96 12.58
N PRO A 324 -28.14 1.19 12.53
CA PRO A 324 -29.14 0.13 12.61
C PRO A 324 -28.82 -1.03 11.65
N GLY A 325 -28.72 -2.24 12.18
CA GLY A 325 -28.37 -3.46 11.43
C GLY A 325 -26.87 -3.75 11.29
N GLN A 326 -26.00 -2.92 11.88
CA GLN A 326 -24.55 -3.15 11.96
C GLN A 326 -24.03 -3.27 13.41
N GLU A 327 -24.92 -3.15 14.40
CA GLU A 327 -24.62 -3.08 15.84
C GLU A 327 -23.85 -4.30 16.36
N ASP A 328 -24.17 -5.50 15.87
CA ASP A 328 -23.49 -6.76 16.25
C ASP A 328 -22.03 -6.86 15.74
N LYS A 329 -21.60 -5.90 14.92
CA LYS A 329 -20.26 -5.89 14.30
C LYS A 329 -19.28 -5.01 15.05
N PHE A 330 -19.70 -4.38 16.15
CA PHE A 330 -18.87 -3.51 16.96
C PHE A 330 -18.54 -4.19 18.29
N SER A 331 -17.25 -4.31 18.64
CA SER A 331 -16.83 -4.69 19.99
C SER A 331 -16.34 -3.44 20.71
N TYR A 332 -17.01 -3.07 21.79
CA TYR A 332 -16.69 -1.90 22.64
C TYR A 332 -15.35 -2.05 23.37
N GLU A 333 -14.71 -3.21 23.34
CA GLU A 333 -13.57 -3.54 24.20
C GLU A 333 -12.25 -2.87 23.78
N ASN A 334 -12.16 -2.23 22.60
CA ASN A 334 -10.96 -1.49 22.16
C ASN A 334 -11.34 -0.25 21.32
N LEU A 335 -11.69 0.86 22.00
CA LEU A 335 -11.91 2.17 21.36
C LEU A 335 -10.61 2.85 20.93
N GLU A 336 -9.50 2.57 21.61
CA GLU A 336 -8.19 3.15 21.30
C GLU A 336 -7.69 2.66 19.93
N GLY A 337 -7.45 3.59 19.01
CA GLY A 337 -7.05 3.27 17.63
C GLY A 337 -8.16 2.68 16.75
N PHE A 338 -9.41 2.61 17.24
CA PHE A 338 -10.53 2.04 16.49
C PHE A 338 -10.77 2.77 15.16
N GLY A 339 -10.80 4.11 15.19
CA GLY A 339 -10.94 4.91 13.99
C GLY A 339 -9.79 4.71 13.00
N GLN A 340 -8.57 4.48 13.51
CA GLN A 340 -7.38 4.28 12.69
C GLN A 340 -7.37 2.92 11.98
N ASN A 341 -7.85 1.87 12.65
CA ASN A 341 -7.92 0.49 12.12
C ASN A 341 -9.13 0.25 11.20
N SER A 342 -10.08 1.20 11.17
CA SER A 342 -11.34 1.11 10.43
C SER A 342 -11.31 1.77 9.05
N CYS A 343 -10.14 2.23 8.59
CA CYS A 343 -9.99 2.92 7.32
C CYS A 343 -8.93 2.27 6.42
N ASN A 344 -8.98 2.58 5.13
CA ASN A 344 -7.93 2.26 4.16
C ASN A 344 -7.30 3.56 3.61
N ALA A 345 -6.08 3.48 3.07
CA ALA A 345 -5.31 4.67 2.69
C ALA A 345 -6.00 5.53 1.63
N PHE A 346 -6.79 4.92 0.75
CA PHE A 346 -7.49 5.65 -0.31
C PHE A 346 -8.56 6.56 0.27
N TRP A 347 -9.51 6.01 1.04
CA TRP A 347 -10.58 6.80 1.64
C TRP A 347 -10.06 7.71 2.76
N PHE A 348 -9.02 7.28 3.48
CA PHE A 348 -8.38 8.10 4.51
C PHE A 348 -7.79 9.40 3.93
N THR A 349 -7.39 9.41 2.65
CA THR A 349 -6.94 10.63 1.97
C THR A 349 -8.04 11.70 1.98
N PHE A 350 -9.29 11.32 1.71
CA PHE A 350 -10.43 12.24 1.70
C PHE A 350 -10.90 12.60 3.11
N ILE A 351 -10.84 11.66 4.06
CA ILE A 351 -11.15 11.94 5.47
C ILE A 351 -10.20 12.99 6.02
N SER A 352 -8.89 12.81 5.84
CA SER A 352 -7.89 13.69 6.42
C SER A 352 -7.74 15.03 5.73
N PHE A 353 -7.86 15.07 4.40
CA PHE A 353 -7.55 16.28 3.62
C PHE A 353 -8.77 16.92 2.95
N GLY A 354 -9.95 16.31 3.03
CA GLY A 354 -11.13 16.76 2.29
C GLY A 354 -10.92 16.73 0.78
N ILE A 355 -11.83 17.34 0.03
CA ILE A 355 -11.78 17.35 -1.44
C ILE A 355 -10.62 18.23 -1.93
N VAL A 356 -10.48 19.43 -1.39
CA VAL A 356 -9.49 20.42 -1.87
C VAL A 356 -8.09 19.96 -1.50
N GLY A 357 -7.86 19.53 -0.27
CA GLY A 357 -6.56 19.02 0.16
C GLY A 357 -6.15 17.76 -0.61
N SER A 358 -7.09 16.85 -0.90
CA SER A 358 -6.83 15.67 -1.75
C SER A 358 -6.42 16.07 -3.18
N ILE A 359 -7.06 17.09 -3.76
CA ILE A 359 -6.69 17.62 -5.08
C ILE A 359 -5.28 18.23 -5.05
N ILE A 360 -4.96 19.01 -4.02
CA ILE A 360 -3.62 19.60 -3.83
C ILE A 360 -2.58 18.49 -3.75
N LEU A 361 -2.81 17.45 -2.94
CA LEU A 361 -1.92 16.30 -2.84
C LEU A 361 -1.76 15.61 -4.20
N GLY A 362 -2.86 15.37 -4.93
CA GLY A 362 -2.83 14.78 -6.27
C GLY A 362 -2.00 15.60 -7.26
N ILE A 363 -2.12 16.94 -7.23
CA ILE A 363 -1.29 17.85 -8.05
C ILE A 363 0.18 17.73 -7.66
N MET A 364 0.51 17.69 -6.37
CA MET A 364 1.88 17.55 -5.91
C MET A 364 2.48 16.22 -6.35
N VAL A 365 1.79 15.11 -6.17
CA VAL A 365 2.25 13.79 -6.63
C VAL A 365 2.40 13.76 -8.15
N ALA A 366 1.47 14.32 -8.91
CA ALA A 366 1.58 14.41 -10.37
C ALA A 366 2.80 15.25 -10.81
N ARG A 367 3.11 16.35 -10.11
CA ARG A 367 4.33 17.14 -10.35
C ARG A 367 5.59 16.33 -10.03
N LEU A 368 5.60 15.57 -8.93
CA LEU A 368 6.73 14.70 -8.59
C LEU A 368 6.97 13.65 -9.68
N LEU A 369 5.92 12.96 -10.15
CA LEU A 369 6.05 11.96 -11.21
C LEU A 369 6.63 12.57 -12.50
N LYS A 370 6.26 13.81 -12.85
CA LYS A 370 6.86 14.54 -13.97
C LYS A 370 8.34 14.84 -13.72
N LEU A 371 8.72 15.28 -12.53
CA LEU A 371 10.12 15.52 -12.15
C LEU A 371 10.96 14.23 -12.22
N LEU A 372 10.38 13.10 -11.82
CA LEU A 372 10.98 11.76 -11.92
C LEU A 372 10.99 11.20 -13.34
N ARG A 373 10.37 11.89 -14.30
CA ARG A 373 10.19 11.48 -15.70
C ARG A 373 9.50 10.12 -15.83
N VAL A 374 8.56 9.84 -14.95
CA VAL A 374 7.73 8.64 -15.02
C VAL A 374 6.84 8.75 -16.26
N ARG A 375 6.94 7.75 -17.14
CA ARG A 375 6.29 7.77 -18.47
C ARG A 375 4.83 7.38 -18.45
N VAL A 376 4.37 6.79 -17.36
CA VAL A 376 2.97 6.40 -17.16
C VAL A 376 2.21 7.61 -16.62
N SER A 377 0.96 7.78 -17.07
CA SER A 377 0.12 8.87 -16.58
C SER A 377 -0.17 8.73 -15.09
N PHE A 378 -0.31 9.86 -14.38
CA PHE A 378 -0.68 9.88 -12.96
C PHE A 378 -1.96 9.07 -12.68
N ILE A 379 -3.00 9.26 -13.51
CA ILE A 379 -4.28 8.55 -13.36
C ILE A 379 -4.07 7.04 -13.46
N SER A 380 -3.32 6.57 -14.48
CA SER A 380 -3.03 5.15 -14.64
C SER A 380 -2.24 4.56 -13.46
N LEU A 381 -1.34 5.35 -12.86
CA LEU A 381 -0.63 4.95 -11.66
C LEU A 381 -1.55 4.85 -10.44
N CYS A 382 -2.43 5.83 -10.23
CA CYS A 382 -3.44 5.78 -9.18
C CYS A 382 -4.39 4.58 -9.34
N CYS A 383 -4.78 4.23 -10.57
CA CYS A 383 -5.58 3.04 -10.82
C CYS A 383 -4.91 1.76 -10.30
N VAL A 384 -3.60 1.62 -10.44
CA VAL A 384 -2.87 0.40 -10.04
C VAL A 384 -2.43 0.46 -8.58
N ALA A 385 -1.91 1.59 -8.12
CA ALA A 385 -1.41 1.71 -6.76
C ALA A 385 -2.55 1.93 -5.77
N CYS A 386 -3.34 2.99 -5.98
CA CYS A 386 -4.33 3.41 -5.00
C CYS A 386 -5.54 2.47 -5.00
N LEU A 387 -6.11 2.17 -6.17
CA LEU A 387 -7.35 1.38 -6.22
C LEU A 387 -7.13 -0.13 -6.03
N THR A 388 -5.90 -0.62 -6.17
CA THR A 388 -5.58 -2.05 -5.90
C THR A 388 -4.96 -2.27 -4.53
N TYR A 389 -4.11 -1.36 -4.02
CA TYR A 389 -3.46 -1.52 -2.71
C TYR A 389 -4.07 -0.63 -1.63
N TRP A 390 -4.21 0.67 -1.89
CA TRP A 390 -4.69 1.62 -0.86
C TRP A 390 -6.15 1.42 -0.46
N MET A 391 -6.96 0.74 -1.28
CA MET A 391 -8.31 0.31 -0.91
C MET A 391 -8.33 -0.80 0.14
N THR A 392 -7.20 -1.45 0.39
CA THR A 392 -7.17 -2.75 1.07
C THR A 392 -6.42 -2.71 2.40
N PHE A 393 -5.53 -1.73 2.60
CA PHE A 393 -4.78 -1.54 3.83
C PHE A 393 -4.18 -0.14 3.93
N GLY A 394 -3.62 0.11 5.12
CA GLY A 394 -2.78 1.26 5.42
C GLY A 394 -3.56 2.54 5.58
N ARG A 395 -2.81 3.61 5.81
CA ARG A 395 -3.30 4.99 5.84
C ARG A 395 -2.46 5.82 4.88
N VAL A 396 -2.97 6.98 4.48
CA VAL A 396 -2.19 7.90 3.64
C VAL A 396 -0.93 8.41 4.37
N ASN A 397 -0.94 8.41 5.70
CA ASN A 397 0.20 8.67 6.58
C ASN A 397 0.84 7.38 7.12
N SER A 398 1.01 6.39 6.24
CA SER A 398 1.79 5.19 6.52
C SER A 398 2.83 4.99 5.41
N PRO A 399 4.08 4.59 5.74
CA PRO A 399 5.08 4.32 4.72
C PRO A 399 4.69 3.17 3.80
N VAL A 400 3.87 2.20 4.25
CA VAL A 400 3.37 1.11 3.39
C VAL A 400 2.59 1.62 2.17
N ALA A 401 1.76 2.66 2.36
CA ALA A 401 0.97 3.25 1.28
C ALA A 401 1.89 3.87 0.21
N TRP A 402 2.86 4.69 0.63
CA TRP A 402 3.79 5.31 -0.30
C TRP A 402 4.79 4.33 -0.90
N PHE A 403 5.24 3.34 -0.12
CA PHE A 403 6.06 2.24 -0.60
C PHE A 403 5.38 1.52 -1.78
N THR A 404 4.12 1.11 -1.63
CA THR A 404 3.38 0.43 -2.70
C THR A 404 3.18 1.33 -3.93
N PHE A 405 2.88 2.61 -3.73
CA PHE A 405 2.75 3.58 -4.83
C PHE A 405 4.03 3.70 -5.66
N PHE A 406 5.17 3.88 -5.00
CA PHE A 406 6.46 4.06 -5.66
C PHE A 406 7.06 2.76 -6.21
N VAL A 407 6.73 1.61 -5.60
CA VAL A 407 7.00 0.27 -6.16
C VAL A 407 6.31 0.10 -7.53
N VAL A 408 5.04 0.46 -7.64
CA VAL A 408 4.29 0.39 -8.91
C VAL A 408 4.90 1.34 -9.95
N ALA A 409 5.23 2.57 -9.56
CA ALA A 409 5.90 3.53 -10.44
C ALA A 409 7.25 2.99 -10.96
N ALA A 410 8.08 2.43 -10.08
CA ALA A 410 9.37 1.86 -10.45
C ALA A 410 9.23 0.65 -11.38
N ALA A 411 8.30 -0.26 -11.08
CA ALA A 411 8.02 -1.44 -11.89
C ALA A 411 7.56 -1.06 -13.31
N CYS A 412 6.69 -0.06 -13.43
CA CYS A 412 6.27 0.47 -14.72
C CYS A 412 7.47 0.97 -15.55
N GLN A 413 8.37 1.73 -14.91
CA GLN A 413 9.53 2.31 -15.58
C GLN A 413 10.57 1.26 -15.97
N LEU A 414 10.86 0.28 -15.10
CA LEU A 414 11.73 -0.86 -15.41
C LEU A 414 11.25 -1.66 -16.63
N ARG A 415 9.93 -1.78 -16.78
CA ARG A 415 9.30 -2.47 -17.90
C ARG A 415 9.44 -1.68 -19.20
N MET A 416 9.10 -0.39 -19.18
CA MET A 416 9.13 0.47 -20.37
C MET A 416 10.54 0.75 -20.91
N SER A 417 11.57 0.80 -20.06
CA SER A 417 12.96 1.04 -20.51
C SER A 417 13.49 -0.06 -21.45
N ASN A 418 12.92 -1.27 -21.42
CA ASN A 418 13.36 -2.40 -22.24
C ASN A 418 12.70 -2.48 -23.62
N ASP A 419 11.43 -2.08 -23.73
CA ASP A 419 10.73 -2.13 -25.01
C ASP A 419 11.42 -1.23 -26.05
N MET A 420 12.08 -0.16 -25.60
CA MET A 420 12.86 0.72 -26.49
C MET A 420 14.19 0.12 -26.97
N LEU A 421 14.93 -0.56 -26.09
CA LEU A 421 16.17 -1.25 -26.49
C LEU A 421 15.86 -2.36 -27.52
N ASN A 422 14.73 -3.05 -27.36
CA ASN A 422 14.29 -4.09 -28.28
C ASN A 422 13.63 -3.55 -29.56
N SER A 423 13.07 -2.34 -29.55
CA SER A 423 12.54 -1.69 -30.77
C SER A 423 13.61 -0.96 -31.58
N GLY A 424 14.70 -0.50 -30.95
CA GLY A 424 15.84 0.15 -31.61
C GLY A 424 16.74 -0.80 -32.41
N LEU A 425 16.80 -2.09 -32.04
CA LEU A 425 17.52 -3.14 -32.80
C LEU A 425 16.74 -3.71 -34.00
N ARG A 426 15.62 -3.10 -34.39
CA ARG A 426 14.82 -3.51 -35.56
C ARG A 426 14.59 -2.38 -36.57
N ALA A 427 15.31 -1.28 -36.43
CA ALA A 427 15.24 -0.11 -37.32
C ALA A 427 16.63 0.30 -37.86
N GLY A 428 17.56 -0.64 -37.90
CA GLY A 428 18.85 -0.52 -38.60
C GLY A 428 18.86 -1.50 -39.76
#